data_AF-D9UPR3-F1
#
_entry.id   AF-D9UPR3-F1
#
_cell.length_a   1.000
_cell.length_b   1.000
_cell.length_c   1.000
_cell.angle_alpha   90.00
_cell.angle_beta   90.00
_cell.angle_gamma   90.00
#
_symmetry.space_group_name_H-M   'P 1'
#
loop_
_entity.id
_entity.type
_entity.pdbx_description
1 polymer ?
#
loop_
_entity_poly.entity_id
_entity_poly.type
_entity_poly.pdbx_seq_one_letter_code
_entity_poly.pdbx_strand_id
1 'polypeptide(L)'
;MTTEEIARAFMVPQASMSRRISRAKQQIKNDGMDFRMPPEAERPGRTRAVLRVLYLIFNEGYTATVGPDLLRPDLTAEAIRLTRQAHRVLPDDAEVTGLLALMLLTEARRPARTLADGDLVPMAEQDRSRWNGALAEEGLALVVEALSRPGAGFYRLQAAIAAVHVETPEGGETDWPQILALYDLLEQIAPGAAVRLNRAVAMAMVKGPREGLRLLEPLERDRWMAGSHRLSAVRAHLLEMAGDTDGAREAYRAAARQAGTGPEQRFLSERAERVGAAGTQRAGGGRRGTESGGRELAADERESRTEQHELAAGEGESAREEPLRHDRPHGPGDRAKRLRARR
;
A
#
# COMPACT_ATOMS: atom_id res chain seq x y z
N MET A 1 -18.03 -5.00 3.73
CA MET A 1 -17.75 -3.58 3.44
C MET A 1 -19.05 -2.80 3.29
N THR A 2 -19.07 -1.57 3.80
CA THR A 2 -20.16 -0.60 3.62
C THR A 2 -19.96 0.21 2.34
N THR A 3 -21.01 0.87 1.83
CA THR A 3 -20.90 1.72 0.64
C THR A 3 -19.99 2.94 0.85
N GLU A 4 -19.89 3.42 2.08
CA GLU A 4 -19.02 4.52 2.45
C GLU A 4 -17.54 4.15 2.33
N GLU A 5 -17.17 2.97 2.85
CA GLU A 5 -15.83 2.38 2.74
C GLU A 5 -15.43 2.23 1.26
N ILE A 6 -16.32 1.65 0.44
CA ILE A 6 -16.07 1.48 -1.00
C ILE A 6 -15.92 2.84 -1.69
N ALA A 7 -16.70 3.84 -1.31
CA ALA A 7 -16.59 5.17 -1.92
C ALA A 7 -15.22 5.81 -1.66
N ARG A 8 -14.67 5.64 -0.45
CA ARG A 8 -13.33 6.14 -0.10
C ARG A 8 -12.21 5.39 -0.83
N ALA A 9 -12.27 4.07 -0.88
CA ALA A 9 -11.28 3.26 -1.62
C ALA A 9 -11.19 3.63 -3.11
N PHE A 10 -12.32 4.06 -3.69
CA PHE A 10 -12.41 4.56 -5.06
C PHE A 10 -12.32 6.09 -5.16
N MET A 11 -12.11 6.77 -4.03
CA MET A 11 -12.03 8.22 -3.90
C MET A 11 -13.16 8.99 -4.60
N VAL A 12 -14.41 8.51 -4.45
CA VAL A 12 -15.63 9.15 -4.95
C VAL A 12 -16.60 9.48 -3.81
N PRO A 13 -17.53 10.44 -3.99
CA PRO A 13 -18.58 10.68 -3.00
C PRO A 13 -19.44 9.43 -2.74
N GLN A 14 -19.81 9.18 -1.47
CA GLN A 14 -20.64 8.03 -1.09
C GLN A 14 -21.94 7.94 -1.90
N ALA A 15 -22.63 9.06 -2.15
CA ALA A 15 -23.83 9.10 -2.97
C ALA A 15 -23.56 8.68 -4.44
N SER A 16 -22.38 8.97 -4.97
CA SER A 16 -21.95 8.52 -6.30
C SER A 16 -21.69 7.02 -6.30
N MET A 17 -21.03 6.49 -5.26
CA MET A 17 -20.80 5.05 -5.11
C MET A 17 -22.11 4.28 -4.93
N SER A 18 -23.02 4.73 -4.06
CA SER A 18 -24.37 4.16 -3.90
C SER A 18 -25.10 4.06 -5.23
N ARG A 19 -25.09 5.14 -6.04
CA ARG A 19 -25.71 5.13 -7.37
C ARG A 19 -25.01 4.19 -8.36
N ARG A 20 -23.69 4.04 -8.30
CA ARG A 20 -22.93 3.07 -9.12
C ARG A 20 -23.30 1.64 -8.74
N ILE A 21 -23.31 1.32 -7.44
CA ILE A 21 -23.67 -0.01 -6.94
C ILE A 21 -25.13 -0.35 -7.30
N SER A 22 -26.07 0.56 -7.06
CA SER A 22 -27.48 0.33 -7.40
C SER A 22 -27.68 0.15 -8.91
N ARG A 23 -27.01 0.95 -9.76
CA ARG A 23 -27.06 0.76 -11.22
C ARG A 23 -26.43 -0.55 -11.66
N ALA A 24 -25.30 -0.95 -11.08
CA ALA A 24 -24.67 -2.23 -11.38
C ALA A 24 -25.58 -3.41 -10.99
N LYS A 25 -26.17 -3.38 -9.79
CA LYS A 25 -27.15 -4.40 -9.33
C LYS A 25 -28.38 -4.43 -10.23
N GLN A 26 -28.89 -3.26 -10.62
CA GLN A 26 -30.05 -3.17 -11.50
C GLN A 26 -29.72 -3.64 -12.92
N GLN A 27 -28.51 -3.35 -13.43
CA GLN A 27 -28.03 -3.85 -14.71
C GLN A 27 -27.93 -5.38 -14.69
N ILE A 28 -27.32 -5.97 -13.64
CA ILE A 28 -27.26 -7.43 -13.46
C ILE A 28 -28.67 -8.04 -13.42
N LYS A 29 -29.60 -7.39 -12.71
CA LYS A 29 -31.00 -7.84 -12.59
C LYS A 29 -31.77 -7.71 -13.91
N ASN A 30 -31.56 -6.63 -14.67
CA ASN A 30 -32.28 -6.31 -15.90
C ASN A 30 -31.76 -7.08 -17.11
N ASP A 31 -30.45 -7.30 -17.19
CA ASP A 31 -29.82 -7.98 -18.33
C ASP A 31 -30.00 -9.50 -18.27
N GLY A 32 -30.52 -10.04 -17.16
CA GLY A 32 -30.63 -11.48 -16.96
C GLY A 32 -29.29 -12.17 -17.22
N MET A 33 -28.18 -11.55 -16.79
CA MET A 33 -26.84 -11.98 -17.15
C MET A 33 -26.62 -13.44 -16.74
N ASP A 34 -26.67 -14.34 -17.71
CA ASP A 34 -26.17 -15.69 -17.53
C ASP A 34 -24.67 -15.58 -17.27
N PHE A 35 -24.24 -16.08 -16.10
CA PHE A 35 -22.83 -16.24 -15.76
C PHE A 35 -22.22 -17.31 -16.68
N ARG A 36 -21.94 -16.92 -17.92
CA ARG A 36 -21.20 -17.74 -18.88
C ARG A 36 -19.71 -17.54 -18.68
N MET A 37 -18.96 -18.62 -18.87
CA MET A 37 -17.50 -18.55 -18.86
C MET A 37 -17.06 -17.53 -19.93
N PRO A 38 -16.23 -16.54 -19.58
CA PRO A 38 -15.75 -15.57 -20.56
C PRO A 38 -14.95 -16.28 -21.66
N PRO A 39 -15.07 -15.79 -22.91
CA PRO A 39 -14.19 -16.22 -24.00
C PRO A 39 -12.72 -16.10 -23.58
N GLU A 40 -11.87 -16.97 -24.12
CA GLU A 40 -10.45 -17.05 -23.73
C GLU A 40 -9.72 -15.70 -23.87
N ALA A 41 -10.02 -14.95 -24.94
CA ALA A 41 -9.46 -13.62 -25.18
C ALA A 41 -9.84 -12.57 -24.11
N GLU A 42 -10.96 -12.73 -23.41
CA GLU A 42 -11.38 -11.81 -22.35
C GLU A 42 -10.78 -12.17 -20.98
N ARG A 43 -10.27 -13.40 -20.82
CA ARG A 43 -9.80 -13.91 -19.52
C ARG A 43 -8.69 -13.05 -18.92
N PRO A 44 -7.63 -12.64 -19.65
CA PRO A 44 -6.56 -11.84 -19.05
C PRO A 44 -7.03 -10.50 -18.47
N GLY A 45 -7.96 -9.82 -19.15
CA GLY A 45 -8.52 -8.55 -18.67
C GLY A 45 -9.42 -8.74 -17.45
N ARG A 46 -10.22 -9.82 -17.44
CA ARG A 46 -11.09 -10.16 -16.29
C ARG A 46 -10.29 -10.63 -15.08
N THR A 47 -9.22 -11.41 -15.28
CA THR A 47 -8.30 -11.81 -14.21
C THR A 47 -7.71 -10.59 -13.54
N ARG A 48 -7.19 -9.61 -14.30
CA ARG A 48 -6.67 -8.35 -13.74
C ARG A 48 -7.70 -7.61 -12.89
N ALA A 49 -8.95 -7.51 -13.35
CA ALA A 49 -10.02 -6.89 -12.57
C ALA A 49 -10.33 -7.66 -11.27
N VAL A 50 -10.33 -8.99 -11.30
CA VAL A 50 -10.52 -9.85 -10.11
C VAL A 50 -9.37 -9.66 -9.12
N LEU A 51 -8.12 -9.71 -9.58
CA LEU A 51 -6.94 -9.49 -8.73
C LEU A 51 -6.99 -8.14 -8.03
N ARG A 52 -7.37 -7.08 -8.75
CA ARG A 52 -7.57 -5.75 -8.18
C ARG A 52 -8.63 -5.73 -7.09
N VAL A 53 -9.77 -6.37 -7.30
CA VAL A 53 -10.84 -6.45 -6.27
C VAL A 53 -10.35 -7.22 -5.05
N LEU A 54 -9.66 -8.35 -5.24
CA LEU A 54 -9.12 -9.15 -4.14
C LEU A 54 -8.09 -8.34 -3.32
N TYR A 55 -7.20 -7.63 -4.01
CA TYR A 55 -6.22 -6.75 -3.38
C TYR A 55 -6.88 -5.63 -2.57
N LEU A 56 -7.93 -4.98 -3.11
CA LEU A 56 -8.67 -3.95 -2.38
C LEU A 56 -9.37 -4.48 -1.13
N ILE A 57 -9.98 -5.68 -1.21
CA ILE A 57 -10.60 -6.33 -0.04
C ILE A 57 -9.55 -6.62 1.03
N PHE A 58 -8.39 -7.12 0.61
CA PHE A 58 -7.29 -7.40 1.54
C PHE A 58 -6.78 -6.13 2.21
N ASN A 59 -6.53 -5.06 1.46
CA ASN A 59 -6.02 -3.80 2.00
C ASN A 59 -7.00 -3.17 3.00
N GLU A 60 -8.31 -3.16 2.72
CA GLU A 60 -9.32 -2.71 3.68
C GLU A 60 -9.35 -3.58 4.94
N GLY A 61 -9.03 -4.88 4.79
CA GLY A 61 -8.87 -5.80 5.90
C GLY A 61 -7.64 -5.54 6.77
N TYR A 62 -6.52 -5.24 6.14
CA TYR A 62 -5.21 -5.17 6.79
C TYR A 62 -4.87 -3.77 7.33
N THR A 63 -5.50 -2.72 6.81
CA THR A 63 -5.43 -1.37 7.36
C THR A 63 -6.79 -0.73 7.14
N ALA A 64 -7.65 -0.86 8.14
CA ALA A 64 -9.00 -0.32 8.09
C ALA A 64 -8.94 1.18 7.78
N THR A 65 -9.65 1.62 6.76
CA THR A 65 -9.58 3.03 6.32
C THR A 65 -10.20 3.95 7.36
N VAL A 66 -11.22 3.48 8.10
CA VAL A 66 -11.89 4.21 9.17
C VAL A 66 -12.43 3.24 10.22
N GLY A 67 -12.40 3.66 11.49
CA GLY A 67 -13.06 2.96 12.58
C GLY A 67 -12.24 2.94 13.87
N PRO A 68 -12.78 2.31 14.92
CA PRO A 68 -12.04 2.09 16.16
C PRO A 68 -10.91 1.07 15.99
N ASP A 69 -11.09 0.11 15.07
CA ASP A 69 -10.18 -1.00 14.85
C ASP A 69 -9.27 -0.73 13.65
N LEU A 70 -7.98 -1.06 13.80
CA LEU A 70 -6.99 -1.01 12.71
C LEU A 70 -7.13 -2.19 11.74
N LEU A 71 -7.58 -3.34 12.24
CA LEU A 71 -7.57 -4.61 11.53
C LEU A 71 -8.99 -5.19 11.43
N ARG A 72 -9.31 -5.74 10.26
CA ARG A 72 -10.53 -6.51 9.99
C ARG A 72 -10.15 -7.91 9.47
N PRO A 73 -9.80 -8.84 10.39
CA PRO A 73 -9.26 -10.15 10.02
C PRO A 73 -10.22 -11.00 9.17
N ASP A 74 -11.53 -10.74 9.25
CA ASP A 74 -12.53 -11.39 8.41
C ASP A 74 -12.30 -11.10 6.91
N LEU A 75 -11.94 -9.86 6.58
CA LEU A 75 -11.69 -9.44 5.20
C LEU A 75 -10.35 -9.98 4.67
N THR A 76 -9.28 -9.94 5.47
CA THR A 76 -7.98 -10.47 5.03
C THR A 76 -8.06 -11.99 4.82
N ALA A 77 -8.71 -12.71 5.74
CA ALA A 77 -8.93 -14.15 5.61
C ALA A 77 -9.74 -14.51 4.35
N GLU A 78 -10.81 -13.76 4.06
CA GLU A 78 -11.64 -14.02 2.88
C GLU A 78 -10.89 -13.68 1.57
N ALA A 79 -10.14 -12.58 1.53
CA ALA A 79 -9.33 -12.22 0.37
C ALA A 79 -8.26 -13.27 0.08
N ILE A 80 -7.57 -13.78 1.11
CA ILE A 80 -6.60 -14.88 0.97
C ILE A 80 -7.31 -16.15 0.48
N ARG A 81 -8.46 -16.51 1.06
CA ARG A 81 -9.22 -17.71 0.66
C ARG A 81 -9.59 -17.67 -0.83
N LEU A 82 -10.10 -16.54 -1.30
CA LEU A 82 -10.48 -16.34 -2.70
C LEU A 82 -9.25 -16.30 -3.62
N THR A 83 -8.16 -15.68 -3.20
CA THR A 83 -6.90 -15.64 -3.98
C THR A 83 -6.28 -17.04 -4.11
N ARG A 84 -6.33 -17.87 -3.06
CA ARG A 84 -5.96 -19.30 -3.14
C ARG A 84 -6.83 -20.08 -4.12
N GLN A 85 -8.12 -19.76 -4.20
CA GLN A 85 -9.00 -20.38 -5.20
C GLN A 85 -8.63 -19.93 -6.62
N ALA A 86 -8.32 -18.66 -6.83
CA ALA A 86 -7.83 -18.16 -8.11
C ALA A 86 -6.52 -18.84 -8.52
N HIS A 87 -5.56 -18.96 -7.60
CA HIS A 87 -4.28 -19.63 -7.84
C HIS A 87 -4.47 -21.10 -8.23
N ARG A 88 -5.40 -21.83 -7.60
CA ARG A 88 -5.67 -23.23 -7.97
C ARG A 88 -6.26 -23.37 -9.38
N VAL A 89 -7.00 -22.37 -9.84
CA VAL A 89 -7.60 -22.36 -11.19
C VAL A 89 -6.62 -21.85 -12.24
N LEU A 90 -5.72 -20.95 -11.87
CA LEU A 90 -4.73 -20.30 -12.73
C LEU A 90 -3.31 -20.47 -12.16
N PRO A 91 -2.81 -21.70 -12.00
CA PRO A 91 -1.50 -21.93 -11.40
C PRO A 91 -0.38 -21.30 -12.22
N ASP A 92 -0.54 -21.21 -13.55
CA ASP A 92 0.44 -20.65 -14.49
C ASP A 92 0.39 -19.12 -14.63
N ASP A 93 -0.54 -18.44 -13.94
CA ASP A 93 -0.61 -16.98 -13.93
C ASP A 93 0.29 -16.38 -12.83
N ALA A 94 1.40 -15.77 -13.24
CA ALA A 94 2.40 -15.22 -12.31
C ALA A 94 1.88 -14.06 -11.44
N GLU A 95 0.88 -13.29 -11.92
CA GLU A 95 0.30 -12.19 -11.14
C GLU A 95 -0.64 -12.71 -10.05
N VAL A 96 -1.35 -13.80 -10.31
CA VAL A 96 -2.15 -14.49 -9.28
C VAL A 96 -1.23 -15.04 -8.18
N THR A 97 -0.13 -15.70 -8.55
CA THR A 97 0.89 -16.19 -7.61
C THR A 97 1.50 -15.04 -6.81
N GLY A 98 1.88 -13.94 -7.48
CA GLY A 98 2.42 -12.74 -6.83
C GLY A 98 1.44 -12.09 -5.85
N LEU A 99 0.16 -11.98 -6.20
CA LEU A 99 -0.85 -11.43 -5.28
C LEU A 99 -1.02 -12.30 -4.04
N LEU A 100 -1.09 -13.63 -4.20
CA LEU A 100 -1.19 -14.54 -3.06
C LEU A 100 0.03 -14.40 -2.15
N ALA A 101 1.24 -14.39 -2.73
CA ALA A 101 2.49 -14.21 -1.99
C ALA A 101 2.48 -12.91 -1.18
N LEU A 102 2.12 -11.78 -1.81
CA LEU A 102 2.01 -10.48 -1.15
C LEU A 102 1.06 -10.53 0.05
N MET A 103 -0.14 -11.10 -0.13
CA MET A 103 -1.13 -11.19 0.94
C MET A 103 -0.64 -12.05 2.11
N LEU A 104 0.00 -13.19 1.83
CA LEU A 104 0.50 -14.10 2.87
C LEU A 104 1.66 -13.48 3.66
N LEU A 105 2.63 -12.87 2.98
CA LEU A 105 3.75 -12.18 3.64
C LEU A 105 3.28 -10.98 4.48
N THR A 106 2.23 -10.31 4.02
CA THR A 106 1.62 -9.20 4.76
C THR A 106 0.85 -9.72 5.99
N GLU A 107 0.00 -10.72 5.81
CA GLU A 107 -0.79 -11.33 6.88
C GLU A 107 0.07 -12.05 7.94
N ALA A 108 1.23 -12.60 7.54
CA ALA A 108 2.15 -13.28 8.45
C ALA A 108 2.53 -12.41 9.66
N ARG A 109 2.56 -11.09 9.47
CA ARG A 109 3.01 -10.13 10.49
C ARG A 109 1.88 -9.64 11.38
N ARG A 110 0.62 -9.92 11.03
CA ARG A 110 -0.57 -9.47 11.75
C ARG A 110 -0.46 -9.61 13.28
N PRO A 111 0.02 -10.75 13.84
CA PRO A 111 0.07 -10.90 15.30
C PRO A 111 1.03 -9.95 16.01
N ALA A 112 1.98 -9.32 15.30
CA ALA A 112 2.95 -8.39 15.87
C ALA A 112 2.59 -6.91 15.64
N ARG A 113 1.57 -6.60 14.80
CA ARG A 113 1.25 -5.22 14.40
C ARG A 113 0.62 -4.36 15.48
N THR A 114 0.04 -4.98 16.49
CA THR A 114 -0.65 -4.26 17.57
C THR A 114 -0.28 -4.82 18.92
N LEU A 115 -0.19 -3.93 19.90
CA LEU A 115 -0.14 -4.29 21.31
C LEU A 115 -1.52 -4.75 21.81
N ALA A 116 -1.58 -5.23 23.05
CA ALA A 116 -2.82 -5.74 23.66
C ALA A 116 -3.90 -4.67 23.84
N ASP A 117 -3.50 -3.40 23.94
CA ASP A 117 -4.37 -2.21 23.97
C ASP A 117 -4.80 -1.72 22.57
N GLY A 118 -4.32 -2.38 21.51
CA GLY A 118 -4.61 -2.04 20.12
C GLY A 118 -3.71 -0.96 19.53
N ASP A 119 -2.67 -0.53 20.24
CA ASP A 119 -1.72 0.46 19.71
C ASP A 119 -0.81 -0.14 18.64
N LEU A 120 -0.49 0.69 17.65
CA LEU A 120 0.32 0.32 16.49
C LEU A 120 1.76 0.03 16.89
N VAL A 121 2.27 -1.10 16.42
CA VAL A 121 3.70 -1.45 16.54
C VAL A 121 4.35 -1.29 15.16
N PRO A 122 5.29 -0.34 15.01
CA PRO A 122 6.01 -0.15 13.76
C PRO A 122 6.81 -1.38 13.37
N MET A 123 6.95 -1.67 12.07
CA MET A 123 7.53 -2.93 11.58
C MET A 123 8.92 -3.24 12.16
N ALA A 124 9.75 -2.23 12.39
CA ALA A 124 11.08 -2.44 12.95
C ALA A 124 11.06 -2.80 14.43
N GLU A 125 10.03 -2.36 15.16
CA GLU A 125 9.80 -2.66 16.58
C GLU A 125 8.95 -3.93 16.78
N GLN A 126 8.50 -4.55 15.70
CA GLN A 126 7.72 -5.79 15.77
C GLN A 126 8.62 -6.94 16.23
N ASP A 127 8.18 -7.59 17.31
CA ASP A 127 8.70 -8.90 17.71
C ASP A 127 8.43 -9.92 16.60
N ARG A 128 9.48 -10.25 15.84
CA ARG A 128 9.42 -11.16 14.70
C ARG A 128 9.11 -12.58 15.11
N SER A 129 9.37 -12.97 16.37
CA SER A 129 9.00 -14.29 16.88
C SER A 129 7.49 -14.51 16.93
N ARG A 130 6.70 -13.42 16.94
CA ARG A 130 5.24 -13.46 16.88
C ARG A 130 4.69 -13.60 15.45
N TRP A 131 5.53 -13.51 14.43
CA TRP A 131 5.06 -13.66 13.06
C TRP A 131 4.62 -15.11 12.79
N ASN A 132 3.61 -15.27 11.94
CA ASN A 132 3.17 -16.58 11.51
C ASN A 132 4.17 -17.16 10.50
N GLY A 133 5.08 -18.01 11.01
CA GLY A 133 6.11 -18.64 10.20
C GLY A 133 5.57 -19.46 9.02
N ALA A 134 4.43 -20.13 9.18
CA ALA A 134 3.84 -20.92 8.09
C ALA A 134 3.35 -20.04 6.92
N LEU A 135 2.73 -18.89 7.22
CA LEU A 135 2.34 -17.93 6.18
C LEU A 135 3.56 -17.27 5.53
N ALA A 136 4.59 -16.97 6.31
CA ALA A 136 5.83 -16.41 5.79
C ALA A 136 6.55 -17.39 4.85
N GLU A 137 6.73 -18.64 5.27
CA GLU A 137 7.37 -19.69 4.47
C GLU A 137 6.63 -19.93 3.14
N GLU A 138 5.30 -20.06 3.20
CA GLU A 138 4.49 -20.22 2.00
C GLU A 138 4.58 -18.98 1.08
N GLY A 139 4.48 -17.79 1.65
CA GLY A 139 4.58 -16.54 0.92
C GLY A 139 5.91 -16.40 0.18
N LEU A 140 7.03 -16.71 0.85
CA LEU A 140 8.37 -16.67 0.26
C LEU A 140 8.53 -17.68 -0.87
N ALA A 141 8.03 -18.90 -0.70
CA ALA A 141 8.05 -19.91 -1.77
C ALA A 141 7.29 -19.44 -3.02
N LEU A 142 6.12 -18.81 -2.83
CA LEU A 142 5.33 -18.25 -3.93
C LEU A 142 6.01 -17.04 -4.59
N VAL A 143 6.78 -16.23 -3.86
CA VAL A 143 7.60 -15.17 -4.48
C VAL A 143 8.63 -15.76 -5.44
N VAL A 144 9.34 -16.81 -5.02
CA VAL A 144 10.31 -17.50 -5.88
C VAL A 144 9.64 -18.06 -7.13
N GLU A 145 8.48 -18.72 -6.99
CA GLU A 145 7.70 -19.23 -8.12
C GLU A 145 7.28 -18.09 -9.07
N ALA A 146 6.72 -17.02 -8.52
CA ALA A 146 6.22 -15.90 -9.30
C ALA A 146 7.35 -15.17 -10.06
N LEU A 147 8.53 -15.01 -9.46
CA LEU A 147 9.68 -14.36 -10.08
C LEU A 147 10.42 -15.25 -11.09
N SER A 148 10.26 -16.57 -11.01
CA SER A 148 10.84 -17.52 -11.98
C SER A 148 10.20 -17.42 -13.37
N ARG A 149 9.04 -16.76 -13.48
CA ARG A 149 8.32 -16.56 -14.75
C ARG A 149 8.81 -15.31 -15.50
N PRO A 150 8.79 -15.28 -16.83
CA PRO A 150 9.20 -14.10 -17.60
C PRO A 150 8.40 -12.83 -17.30
N GLY A 151 9.04 -11.68 -17.51
CA GLY A 151 8.43 -10.35 -17.35
C GLY A 151 8.37 -9.88 -15.89
N ALA A 152 8.01 -8.61 -15.70
CA ALA A 152 7.69 -8.02 -14.41
C ALA A 152 6.20 -7.71 -14.34
N GLY A 153 5.61 -7.80 -13.15
CA GLY A 153 4.21 -7.46 -12.94
C GLY A 153 3.98 -6.85 -11.57
N PHE A 154 2.83 -6.18 -11.43
CA PHE A 154 2.57 -5.26 -10.32
C PHE A 154 2.59 -5.98 -8.98
N TYR A 155 1.81 -7.06 -8.85
CA TYR A 155 1.74 -7.80 -7.59
C TYR A 155 3.01 -8.59 -7.32
N ARG A 156 3.70 -9.06 -8.37
CA ARG A 156 4.98 -9.78 -8.26
C ARG A 156 6.07 -8.90 -7.66
N LEU A 157 6.19 -7.66 -8.13
CA LEU A 157 7.17 -6.71 -7.59
C LEU A 157 6.83 -6.29 -6.16
N GLN A 158 5.55 -6.07 -5.86
CA GLN A 158 5.13 -5.79 -4.48
C GLN A 158 5.41 -6.97 -3.55
N ALA A 159 5.17 -8.20 -3.99
CA ALA A 159 5.49 -9.40 -3.21
C ALA A 159 7.01 -9.54 -2.99
N ALA A 160 7.83 -9.23 -4.00
CA ALA A 160 9.29 -9.21 -3.86
C ALA A 160 9.74 -8.17 -2.82
N ILE A 161 9.15 -6.98 -2.81
CA ILE A 161 9.44 -5.95 -1.80
C ILE A 161 9.05 -6.45 -0.39
N ALA A 162 7.89 -7.09 -0.26
CA ALA A 162 7.46 -7.69 1.01
C ALA A 162 8.41 -8.82 1.46
N ALA A 163 8.92 -9.62 0.52
CA ALA A 163 9.87 -10.69 0.81
C ALA A 163 11.18 -10.16 1.39
N VAL A 164 11.77 -9.11 0.80
CA VAL A 164 13.01 -8.50 1.32
C VAL A 164 12.85 -8.09 2.80
N HIS A 165 11.69 -7.53 3.15
CA HIS A 165 11.40 -7.20 4.54
C HIS A 165 11.23 -8.42 5.44
N VAL A 166 10.60 -9.49 4.95
CA VAL A 166 10.36 -10.72 5.72
C VAL A 166 11.63 -11.53 5.92
N GLU A 167 12.52 -11.55 4.94
CA GLU A 167 13.82 -12.24 4.97
C GLU A 167 14.85 -11.53 5.86
N THR A 168 14.61 -10.26 6.21
CA THR A 168 15.48 -9.50 7.10
C THR A 168 15.44 -10.10 8.52
N PRO A 169 16.56 -10.65 9.03
CA PRO A 169 16.62 -11.23 10.37
C PRO A 169 16.31 -10.20 11.45
N GLU A 170 15.97 -10.67 12.65
CA GLU A 170 15.84 -9.81 13.81
C GLU A 170 17.17 -9.09 14.13
N GLY A 171 17.12 -7.77 14.30
CA GLY A 171 18.32 -6.92 14.42
C GLY A 171 19.15 -6.78 13.13
N GLY A 172 18.70 -7.35 12.01
CA GLY A 172 19.35 -7.23 10.71
C GLY A 172 19.01 -5.93 9.98
N GLU A 173 19.87 -5.53 9.04
CA GLU A 173 19.62 -4.38 8.17
C GLU A 173 18.87 -4.82 6.90
N THR A 174 17.70 -4.23 6.66
CA THR A 174 16.94 -4.43 5.43
C THR A 174 17.76 -4.02 4.21
N ASP A 175 17.73 -4.81 3.13
CA ASP A 175 18.35 -4.45 1.85
C ASP A 175 17.56 -3.35 1.12
N TRP A 176 17.75 -2.11 1.57
CA TRP A 176 17.14 -0.92 0.98
C TRP A 176 17.57 -0.65 -0.47
N PRO A 177 18.83 -0.89 -0.89
CA PRO A 177 19.20 -0.84 -2.31
C PRO A 177 18.34 -1.76 -3.18
N GLN A 178 18.07 -2.99 -2.75
CA GLN A 178 17.19 -3.91 -3.47
C GLN A 178 15.74 -3.40 -3.50
N ILE A 179 15.21 -2.93 -2.36
CA ILE A 179 13.86 -2.34 -2.31
C ILE A 179 13.73 -1.14 -3.26
N LEU A 180 14.73 -0.25 -3.29
CA LEU A 180 14.72 0.90 -4.19
C LEU A 180 14.72 0.46 -5.66
N ALA A 181 15.52 -0.54 -6.03
CA ALA A 181 15.54 -1.08 -7.39
C ALA A 181 14.19 -1.71 -7.78
N LEU A 182 13.53 -2.41 -6.86
CA LEU A 182 12.19 -2.96 -7.08
C LEU A 182 11.15 -1.85 -7.27
N TYR A 183 11.24 -0.75 -6.51
CA TYR A 183 10.40 0.42 -6.71
C TYR A 183 10.68 1.17 -8.02
N ASP A 184 11.94 1.23 -8.45
CA ASP A 184 12.30 1.78 -9.75
C ASP A 184 11.63 1.00 -10.89
N LEU A 185 11.60 -0.33 -10.81
CA LEU A 185 10.88 -1.19 -11.76
C LEU A 185 9.36 -1.00 -11.66
N LEU A 186 8.82 -0.93 -10.44
CA LEU A 186 7.38 -0.79 -10.22
C LEU A 186 6.85 0.55 -10.79
N GLU A 187 7.60 1.64 -10.58
CA GLU A 187 7.26 2.97 -11.11
C GLU A 187 7.27 3.00 -12.65
N GLN A 188 8.11 2.18 -13.31
CA GLN A 188 8.12 2.08 -14.78
C GLN A 188 6.87 1.39 -15.33
N ILE A 189 6.40 0.32 -14.67
CA ILE A 189 5.27 -0.48 -15.17
C ILE A 189 3.90 0.02 -14.69
N ALA A 190 3.86 0.65 -13.51
CA ALA A 190 2.65 1.10 -12.84
C ALA A 190 2.90 2.41 -12.06
N PRO A 191 3.18 3.52 -12.76
CA PRO A 191 3.45 4.80 -12.11
C PRO A 191 2.24 5.28 -11.32
N GLY A 192 2.46 5.67 -10.06
CA GLY A 192 1.39 6.08 -9.16
C GLY A 192 1.87 6.86 -7.95
N ALA A 193 0.99 7.69 -7.37
CA ALA A 193 1.34 8.52 -6.22
C ALA A 193 1.80 7.68 -5.01
N ALA A 194 1.13 6.55 -4.75
CA ALA A 194 1.52 5.62 -3.69
C ALA A 194 2.88 4.94 -3.96
N VAL A 195 3.13 4.52 -5.21
CA VAL A 195 4.43 3.94 -5.61
C VAL A 195 5.55 4.96 -5.42
N ARG A 196 5.35 6.20 -5.86
CA ARG A 196 6.30 7.30 -5.66
C ARG A 196 6.53 7.61 -4.19
N LEU A 197 5.49 7.59 -3.37
CA LEU A 197 5.58 7.82 -1.93
C LEU A 197 6.45 6.76 -1.25
N ASN A 198 6.21 5.47 -1.54
CA ASN A 198 7.01 4.37 -1.00
C ASN A 198 8.45 4.41 -1.52
N ARG A 199 8.64 4.72 -2.81
CA ARG A 199 9.95 4.91 -3.40
C ARG A 199 10.74 6.05 -2.73
N ALA A 200 10.07 7.11 -2.28
CA ALA A 200 10.70 8.21 -1.56
C ALA A 200 11.31 7.74 -0.22
N VAL A 201 10.63 6.84 0.48
CA VAL A 201 11.17 6.18 1.70
C VAL A 201 12.40 5.35 1.34
N ALA A 202 12.31 4.47 0.33
CA ALA A 202 13.46 3.67 -0.11
C ALA A 202 14.66 4.54 -0.55
N MET A 203 14.40 5.65 -1.25
CA MET A 203 15.43 6.63 -1.62
C MET A 203 16.07 7.26 -0.40
N ALA A 204 15.29 7.66 0.60
CA ALA A 204 15.81 8.22 1.83
C ALA A 204 16.73 7.24 2.56
N MET A 205 16.41 5.96 2.55
CA MET A 205 17.19 4.91 3.19
C MET A 205 18.51 4.63 2.47
N VAL A 206 18.56 4.78 1.15
CA VAL A 206 19.77 4.52 0.36
C VAL A 206 20.65 5.76 0.19
N LYS A 207 20.04 6.93 -0.03
CA LYS A 207 20.74 8.17 -0.42
C LYS A 207 20.63 9.30 0.63
N GLY A 208 19.83 9.09 1.67
CA GLY A 208 19.64 10.03 2.77
C GLY A 208 18.31 10.78 2.70
N PRO A 209 17.80 11.26 3.85
CA PRO A 209 16.43 11.76 3.99
C PRO A 209 16.08 12.95 3.09
N ARG A 210 17.07 13.79 2.75
CA ARG A 210 16.87 14.94 1.85
C ARG A 210 16.50 14.52 0.43
N GLU A 211 17.05 13.41 -0.07
CA GLU A 211 16.71 12.89 -1.40
C GLU A 211 15.29 12.30 -1.41
N GLY A 212 14.87 11.65 -0.33
CA GLY A 212 13.49 11.23 -0.16
C GLY A 212 12.51 12.42 -0.11
N LEU A 213 12.82 13.47 0.66
CA LEU A 213 12.00 14.67 0.74
C LEU A 213 11.80 15.35 -0.62
N ARG A 214 12.86 15.43 -1.45
CA ARG A 214 12.74 15.94 -2.83
C ARG A 214 11.74 15.16 -3.68
N LEU A 215 11.62 13.85 -3.48
CA LEU A 215 10.65 13.02 -4.20
C LEU A 215 9.21 13.23 -3.72
N LEU A 216 9.00 13.84 -2.55
CA LEU A 216 7.68 14.19 -2.03
C LEU A 216 7.14 15.51 -2.61
N GLU A 217 8.00 16.44 -3.05
CA GLU A 217 7.57 17.77 -3.55
C GLU A 217 6.49 17.71 -4.66
N PRO A 218 6.54 16.77 -5.63
CA PRO A 218 5.47 16.63 -6.62
C PRO A 218 4.17 16.10 -6.01
N LEU A 219 4.25 15.27 -4.96
CA LEU A 219 3.09 14.66 -4.29
C LEU A 219 2.31 15.66 -3.44
N GLU A 220 2.96 16.71 -2.94
CA GLU A 220 2.30 17.80 -2.20
C GLU A 220 1.28 18.57 -3.07
N ARG A 221 1.40 18.48 -4.40
CA ARG A 221 0.49 19.09 -5.37
C ARG A 221 -0.42 18.08 -6.07
N ASP A 222 -0.23 16.78 -5.83
CA ASP A 222 -1.05 15.74 -6.42
C ASP A 222 -2.44 15.74 -5.79
N ARG A 223 -3.50 15.79 -6.61
CA ARG A 223 -4.88 15.93 -6.13
C ARG A 223 -5.35 14.82 -5.17
N TRP A 224 -4.72 13.65 -5.22
CA TRP A 224 -5.11 12.48 -4.42
C TRP A 224 -4.21 12.30 -3.19
N MET A 225 -2.96 12.78 -3.26
CA MET A 225 -1.99 12.65 -2.18
C MET A 225 -1.90 13.90 -1.30
N ALA A 226 -2.22 15.08 -1.85
CA ALA A 226 -2.24 16.33 -1.10
C ALA A 226 -3.26 16.25 0.05
N GLY A 227 -2.77 16.49 1.27
CA GLY A 227 -3.60 16.40 2.48
C GLY A 227 -3.87 14.98 2.98
N SER A 228 -3.27 13.96 2.39
CA SER A 228 -3.29 12.60 2.94
C SER A 228 -2.40 12.50 4.18
N HIS A 229 -2.89 11.83 5.23
CA HIS A 229 -2.10 11.57 6.44
C HIS A 229 -0.81 10.80 6.13
N ARG A 230 -0.82 9.96 5.08
CA ARG A 230 0.33 9.13 4.66
C ARG A 230 1.48 10.00 4.17
N LEU A 231 1.18 11.00 3.33
CA LEU A 231 2.18 11.95 2.86
C LEU A 231 2.74 12.76 4.02
N SER A 232 1.86 13.25 4.91
CA SER A 232 2.26 13.99 6.10
C SER A 232 3.15 13.16 7.03
N ALA A 233 2.81 11.87 7.22
CA ALA A 233 3.62 10.94 8.01
C ALA A 233 5.01 10.75 7.36
N VAL A 234 5.08 10.35 6.08
CA VAL A 234 6.32 10.20 5.30
C VAL A 234 7.21 11.43 5.43
N ARG A 235 6.63 12.61 5.21
CA ARG A 235 7.34 13.88 5.36
C ARG A 235 7.87 14.08 6.79
N ALA A 236 7.04 13.82 7.81
CA ALA A 236 7.42 14.00 9.21
C ALA A 236 8.64 13.19 9.60
N HIS A 237 8.66 11.92 9.22
CA HIS A 237 9.76 11.02 9.53
C HIS A 237 11.04 11.37 8.78
N LEU A 238 10.94 11.71 7.48
CA LEU A 238 12.12 12.12 6.74
C LEU A 238 12.71 13.43 7.28
N LEU A 239 11.88 14.34 7.79
CA LEU A 239 12.35 15.54 8.49
C LEU A 239 13.02 15.19 9.82
N GLU A 240 12.45 14.24 10.58
CA GLU A 240 13.04 13.74 11.81
C GLU A 240 14.42 13.13 11.55
N MET A 241 14.54 12.26 10.55
CA MET A 241 15.80 11.68 10.09
C MET A 241 16.80 12.73 9.62
N ALA A 242 16.33 13.84 9.02
CA ALA A 242 17.17 14.94 8.60
C ALA A 242 17.60 15.86 9.75
N GLY A 243 17.07 15.65 10.96
CA GLY A 243 17.32 16.45 12.16
C GLY A 243 16.45 17.71 12.28
N ASP A 244 15.47 17.91 11.39
CA ASP A 244 14.50 19.01 11.48
C ASP A 244 13.35 18.61 12.41
N THR A 245 13.58 18.74 13.71
CA THR A 245 12.63 18.32 14.75
C THR A 245 11.35 19.15 14.75
N ASP A 246 11.43 20.44 14.43
CA ASP A 246 10.25 21.33 14.41
C ASP A 246 9.36 21.00 13.22
N GLY A 247 9.95 20.87 12.03
CA GLY A 247 9.23 20.46 10.82
C GLY A 247 8.64 19.05 10.95
N ALA A 248 9.37 18.12 11.55
CA ALA A 248 8.89 16.77 11.83
C ALA A 248 7.68 16.78 12.76
N ARG A 249 7.76 17.51 13.88
CA ARG A 249 6.65 17.63 14.84
C ARG A 249 5.39 18.21 14.20
N GLU A 250 5.52 19.27 13.40
CA GLU A 250 4.38 19.86 12.70
C GLU A 250 3.73 18.86 11.73
N ALA A 251 4.55 18.17 10.95
CA ALA A 251 4.09 17.18 9.99
C ALA A 251 3.44 15.96 10.66
N TYR A 252 3.97 15.46 11.78
CA TYR A 252 3.33 14.40 12.58
C TYR A 252 1.97 14.83 13.11
N ARG A 253 1.84 16.07 13.60
CA ARG A 253 0.53 16.62 14.04
C ARG A 253 -0.45 16.74 12.88
N ALA A 254 0.02 17.13 11.70
CA ALA A 254 -0.82 17.17 10.50
C ALA A 254 -1.30 15.76 10.13
N ALA A 255 -0.39 14.78 10.13
CA ALA A 255 -0.71 13.38 9.88
C ALA A 255 -1.74 12.86 10.89
N ALA A 256 -1.54 13.13 12.19
CA ALA A 256 -2.48 12.73 13.25
C ALA A 256 -3.88 13.32 13.02
N ARG A 257 -4.02 14.59 12.65
CA ARG A 257 -5.33 15.20 12.34
C ARG A 257 -6.03 14.57 11.13
N GLN A 258 -5.27 14.01 10.20
CA GLN A 258 -5.75 13.46 8.94
C GLN A 258 -5.97 11.93 8.98
N ALA A 259 -5.47 11.25 10.03
CA ALA A 259 -5.53 9.80 10.15
C ALA A 259 -6.97 9.31 10.37
N GLY A 260 -7.31 8.17 9.75
CA GLY A 260 -8.67 7.65 9.69
C GLY A 260 -9.07 6.80 10.90
N THR A 261 -8.09 6.32 11.67
CA THR A 261 -8.31 5.39 12.79
C THR A 261 -7.74 5.93 14.11
N GLY A 262 -8.36 5.55 15.22
CA GLY A 262 -7.89 5.93 16.57
C GLY A 262 -6.44 5.52 16.85
N PRO A 263 -6.02 4.27 16.55
CA PRO A 263 -4.63 3.83 16.73
C PRO A 263 -3.61 4.67 15.95
N GLU A 264 -3.89 4.99 14.67
CA GLU A 264 -2.99 5.85 13.87
C GLU A 264 -2.91 7.26 14.43
N GLN A 265 -4.03 7.83 14.86
CA GLN A 265 -4.06 9.17 15.46
C GLN A 265 -3.22 9.23 16.75
N ARG A 266 -3.34 8.23 17.62
CA ARG A 266 -2.55 8.13 18.87
C ARG A 266 -1.06 8.01 18.56
N PHE A 267 -0.69 7.03 17.74
CA PHE A 267 0.70 6.79 17.33
C PHE A 267 1.35 8.06 16.77
N LEU A 268 0.71 8.72 15.81
CA LEU A 268 1.24 9.93 15.18
C LEU A 268 1.32 11.12 16.16
N SER A 269 0.39 11.21 17.11
CA SER A 269 0.42 12.24 18.16
C SER A 269 1.57 12.01 19.13
N GLU A 270 1.78 10.77 19.56
CA GLU A 270 2.89 10.38 20.44
C GLU A 270 4.25 10.64 19.79
N ARG A 271 4.41 10.33 18.49
CA ARG A 271 5.62 10.67 17.74
C ARG A 271 5.86 12.18 17.70
N ALA A 272 4.81 13.00 17.51
CA ALA A 272 4.94 14.45 17.54
C ALA A 272 5.45 14.98 18.90
N GLU A 273 4.93 14.43 20.01
CA GLU A 273 5.33 14.83 21.35
C GLU A 273 6.75 14.36 21.69
N ARG A 274 7.13 13.13 21.30
CA ARG A 274 8.49 12.59 21.47
C ARG A 274 9.53 13.47 20.78
N VAL A 275 9.30 13.82 19.52
CA VAL A 275 10.23 14.66 18.75
C VAL A 275 10.32 16.08 19.35
N GLY A 276 9.21 16.63 19.83
CA GLY A 276 9.19 17.92 20.52
C GLY A 276 9.98 17.93 21.84
N ALA A 277 9.88 16.86 22.63
CA ALA A 277 10.63 16.71 23.87
C ALA A 277 12.15 16.58 23.61
N ALA A 278 12.54 15.80 22.61
CA ALA A 278 13.95 15.63 22.22
C ALA A 278 14.59 16.93 21.70
N GLY A 279 13.84 17.71 20.90
CA GLY A 279 14.29 19.03 20.42
C GLY A 279 14.52 20.03 21.57
N THR A 280 13.62 20.04 22.56
CA THR A 280 13.72 20.92 23.73
C THR A 280 14.93 20.58 24.62
N GLN A 281 15.25 19.29 24.79
CA GLN A 281 16.42 18.84 25.55
C GLN A 281 17.74 19.19 24.86
N ARG A 282 17.83 19.09 23.52
CA ARG A 282 19.01 19.53 22.75
C ARG A 282 19.22 21.05 22.81
N ALA A 283 18.14 21.84 22.83
CA ALA A 283 18.22 23.30 22.98
C ALA A 283 18.62 23.73 24.42
N GLY A 284 18.20 22.97 25.44
CA GLY A 284 18.51 23.24 26.85
C GLY A 284 19.89 22.74 27.33
N GLY A 285 20.48 21.75 26.64
CA GLY A 285 21.76 21.11 27.00
C GLY A 285 23.03 21.85 26.59
N GLY A 286 22.94 23.01 25.95
CA GLY A 286 24.08 23.79 25.43
C GLY A 286 25.07 24.36 26.45
N ARG A 287 25.04 23.94 27.73
CA ARG A 287 26.04 24.31 28.76
C ARG A 287 26.30 23.18 29.77
N ARG A 288 26.98 22.10 29.36
CA ARG A 288 28.06 21.40 30.10
C ARG A 288 28.50 20.14 29.34
N GLY A 289 29.81 19.88 29.36
CA GLY A 289 30.49 19.01 28.41
C GLY A 289 30.66 17.54 28.82
N THR A 290 31.55 16.93 28.03
CA THR A 290 32.25 15.63 28.11
C THR A 290 31.50 14.35 27.69
N GLU A 291 31.71 14.01 26.41
CA GLU A 291 32.18 12.73 25.87
C GLU A 291 32.09 11.48 26.77
N SER A 292 31.16 10.57 26.46
CA SER A 292 31.32 9.10 26.47
C SER A 292 29.96 8.36 26.38
N GLY A 293 29.18 8.59 25.31
CA GLY A 293 27.89 7.87 25.12
C GLY A 293 27.49 7.60 23.66
N GLY A 294 28.36 7.94 22.69
CA GLY A 294 27.98 8.07 21.28
C GLY A 294 27.89 6.78 20.45
N ARG A 295 27.93 5.58 21.05
CA ARG A 295 27.87 4.31 20.30
C ARG A 295 26.63 3.47 20.53
N GLU A 296 25.87 3.72 21.59
CA GLU A 296 24.69 2.92 21.94
C GLU A 296 23.37 3.57 21.45
N LEU A 297 23.31 4.90 21.40
CA LEU A 297 22.18 5.68 20.87
C LEU A 297 22.04 5.66 19.33
N ALA A 298 23.08 5.22 18.62
CA ALA A 298 23.12 5.20 17.15
C ALA A 298 22.52 3.93 16.53
N ALA A 299 22.21 2.91 17.34
CA ALA A 299 21.49 1.71 16.92
C ALA A 299 19.97 1.92 17.02
N ASP A 300 19.51 2.58 18.09
CA ASP A 300 18.12 2.93 18.38
C ASP A 300 17.50 3.90 17.34
N GLU A 301 18.31 4.85 16.80
CA GLU A 301 17.90 5.79 15.75
C GLU A 301 17.88 5.18 14.32
N ARG A 302 18.35 3.94 14.13
CA ARG A 302 18.33 3.24 12.83
C ARG A 302 17.06 2.42 12.63
N GLU A 303 16.36 2.12 13.71
CA GLU A 303 15.23 1.19 13.77
C GLU A 303 13.89 1.89 13.43
N SER A 304 13.72 3.17 13.79
CA SER A 304 12.54 4.00 13.44
C SER A 304 12.28 4.21 11.94
N ARG A 305 13.06 3.60 11.03
CA ARG A 305 13.19 3.98 9.62
C ARG A 305 12.29 3.24 8.60
N THR A 306 11.52 2.24 9.04
CA THR A 306 10.73 1.34 8.16
C THR A 306 9.22 1.64 8.19
N GLU A 307 8.78 2.53 9.07
CA GLU A 307 7.39 2.60 9.57
C GLU A 307 6.36 3.09 8.55
N GLN A 308 6.77 3.88 7.55
CA GLN A 308 5.81 4.68 6.76
C GLN A 308 5.63 4.18 5.33
N HIS A 309 6.47 3.24 4.94
CA HIS A 309 6.30 2.43 3.75
C HIS A 309 4.97 1.65 3.75
N GLU A 310 4.47 1.28 4.94
CA GLU A 310 3.26 0.46 5.09
C GLU A 310 1.98 1.26 5.16
N LEU A 311 2.01 2.40 5.86
CA LEU A 311 0.90 3.37 5.83
C LEU A 311 0.62 3.81 4.39
N ALA A 312 1.65 3.87 3.54
CA ALA A 312 1.55 4.28 2.14
C ALA A 312 1.19 3.14 1.14
N ALA A 313 1.27 1.86 1.53
CA ALA A 313 1.04 0.71 0.64
C ALA A 313 -0.44 0.42 0.31
N GLY A 314 -1.39 1.08 0.98
CA GLY A 314 -2.83 0.74 0.91
C GLY A 314 -3.59 1.08 -0.38
N GLU A 315 -3.07 1.95 -1.27
CA GLU A 315 -3.82 2.36 -2.47
C GLU A 315 -2.90 2.55 -3.69
N GLY A 316 -2.34 1.44 -4.19
CA GLY A 316 -1.48 1.44 -5.37
C GLY A 316 -2.17 1.71 -6.72
N GLU A 317 -3.50 1.76 -6.81
CA GLU A 317 -4.16 1.74 -8.13
C GLU A 317 -5.45 2.58 -8.28
N SER A 318 -5.84 3.37 -7.26
CA SER A 318 -7.14 4.07 -7.28
C SER A 318 -7.25 5.17 -8.37
N ALA A 319 -6.14 5.63 -8.94
CA ALA A 319 -6.13 6.90 -9.70
C ALA A 319 -6.36 6.82 -11.23
N ARG A 320 -6.70 5.67 -11.83
CA ARG A 320 -7.06 5.63 -13.27
C ARG A 320 -8.37 4.88 -13.53
N GLU A 321 -9.46 5.63 -13.53
CA GLU A 321 -10.64 5.28 -14.31
C GLU A 321 -10.39 5.66 -15.77
N GLU A 322 -9.95 4.72 -16.60
CA GLU A 322 -10.37 4.74 -18.00
C GLU A 322 -11.74 4.05 -18.06
N PRO A 323 -12.79 4.71 -18.59
CA PRO A 323 -14.06 4.03 -18.75
C PRO A 323 -13.82 2.85 -19.69
N LEU A 324 -14.19 1.65 -19.23
CA LEU A 324 -14.37 0.47 -20.08
C LEU A 324 -15.24 0.88 -21.26
N ARG A 325 -14.62 1.29 -22.36
CA ARG A 325 -15.27 1.40 -23.65
C ARG A 325 -15.55 -0.03 -24.05
N HIS A 326 -16.77 -0.47 -23.78
CA HIS A 326 -17.34 -1.55 -24.56
C HIS A 326 -17.35 -1.07 -26.01
N ASP A 327 -16.34 -1.50 -26.77
CA ASP A 327 -16.45 -1.56 -28.22
C ASP A 327 -17.63 -2.47 -28.50
N ARG A 328 -18.76 -1.85 -28.84
CA ARG A 328 -19.89 -2.58 -29.41
C ARG A 328 -19.37 -3.21 -30.70
N PRO A 329 -19.59 -4.52 -30.94
CA PRO A 329 -19.32 -5.06 -32.25
C PRO A 329 -20.19 -4.31 -33.25
N HIS A 330 -19.56 -3.66 -34.22
CA HIS A 330 -20.27 -3.10 -35.38
C HIS A 330 -21.03 -4.23 -36.05
N GLY A 331 -22.34 -4.29 -35.83
CA GLY A 331 -23.23 -5.18 -36.56
C GLY A 331 -23.18 -4.88 -38.06
N PRO A 332 -23.47 -5.85 -38.94
CA PRO A 332 -23.27 -5.73 -40.39
C PRO A 332 -24.15 -4.71 -41.13
N GLY A 333 -24.85 -3.80 -40.42
CA GLY A 333 -25.80 -2.86 -41.00
C GLY A 333 -25.26 -1.50 -41.45
N ASP A 334 -24.02 -1.12 -41.09
CA ASP A 334 -23.60 0.30 -41.20
C ASP A 334 -22.73 0.65 -42.43
N ARG A 335 -22.51 -0.31 -43.34
CA ARG A 335 -21.86 -0.05 -44.64
C ARG A 335 -22.81 0.45 -45.73
N ALA A 336 -24.13 0.32 -45.56
CA ALA A 336 -25.11 0.71 -46.59
C ALA A 336 -25.49 2.21 -46.57
N LYS A 337 -25.15 2.97 -45.51
CA LYS A 337 -25.50 4.41 -45.42
C LYS A 337 -24.41 5.38 -45.86
N ARG A 338 -23.16 4.93 -46.08
CA ARG A 338 -22.05 5.82 -46.49
C ARG A 338 -21.84 5.97 -48.01
N LEU A 339 -22.70 5.38 -48.84
CA LEU A 339 -22.63 5.48 -50.31
C LEU A 339 -23.76 6.29 -50.98
N ARG A 340 -24.60 7.00 -50.21
CA ARG A 340 -25.67 7.87 -50.76
C ARG A 340 -25.51 9.37 -50.46
N ALA A 341 -24.32 9.81 -50.04
CA ALA A 341 -24.00 11.23 -49.83
C ALA A 341 -22.90 11.76 -50.76
N ARG A 342 -22.69 11.10 -51.91
CA ARG A 342 -21.92 11.62 -53.04
C ARG A 342 -22.68 11.33 -54.33
N ARG A 343 -23.73 12.12 -54.57
CA ARG A 343 -24.26 12.42 -55.89
C ARG A 343 -24.53 13.91 -55.95
#